data_AF-A0A534MZ43-F1
#
_entry.id   AF-A0A534MZ43-F1
#
_cell.length_a   1.000
_cell.length_b   1.000
_cell.length_c   1.000
_cell.angle_alpha   90.00
_cell.angle_beta   90.00
_cell.angle_gamma   90.00
#
_symmetry.space_group_name_H-M   'P 1'
#
loop_
_entity.id
_entity.type
_entity.pdbx_description
1 polymer ?
#
loop_
_entity_poly.entity_id
_entity_poly.type
_entity_poly.pdbx_seq_one_letter_code
_entity_poly.pdbx_strand_id
1 'polypeptide(L)'
;MTIKEFTPDGVLISYNLQGTQKGQYDATHMETVDALFKPDGTYEFEARGIDQTDDGDMLIIKAKGTGRQVSPTSVHAEGEAVYQTLSEKLKWLNTAKGRFEGTYNTTTGEFVAKVFALK
;
A
#
# COMPACT_ATOMS: atom_id res chain seq x y z
N MET A 1 12.69 1.13 -8.00
CA MET A 1 13.14 1.61 -6.68
C MET A 1 14.16 2.72 -6.90
N THR A 2 14.05 3.79 -6.14
CA THR A 2 14.92 4.98 -6.20
C THR A 2 15.22 5.43 -4.78
N ILE A 3 16.50 5.59 -4.43
CA ILE A 3 16.91 6.28 -3.19
C ILE A 3 16.72 7.77 -3.43
N LYS A 4 15.89 8.43 -2.61
CA LYS A 4 15.61 9.86 -2.72
C LYS A 4 16.58 10.69 -1.87
N GLU A 5 16.79 10.30 -0.63
CA GLU A 5 17.56 11.09 0.34
C GLU A 5 18.12 10.23 1.48
N PHE A 6 19.26 10.65 2.02
CA PHE A 6 19.79 10.18 3.30
C PHE A 6 19.55 11.25 4.35
N THR A 7 18.84 10.91 5.40
CA THR A 7 18.50 11.80 6.51
C THR A 7 19.09 11.26 7.82
N PRO A 8 19.19 12.06 8.88
CA PRO A 8 19.56 11.56 10.21
C PRO A 8 18.63 10.44 10.72
N ASP A 9 17.35 10.46 10.31
CA ASP A 9 16.33 9.52 10.75
C ASP A 9 16.30 8.23 9.93
N GLY A 10 16.92 8.22 8.75
CA GLY A 10 16.89 7.06 7.86
C GLY A 10 17.07 7.39 6.38
N VAL A 11 16.77 6.42 5.53
CA VAL A 11 16.85 6.52 4.07
C VAL A 11 15.46 6.64 3.48
N LEU A 12 15.20 7.72 2.75
CA LEU A 12 13.96 7.89 2.00
C LEU A 12 14.07 7.15 0.67
N ILE A 13 13.19 6.18 0.45
CA ILE A 13 13.14 5.34 -0.75
C ILE A 13 11.76 5.46 -1.40
N SER A 14 11.76 5.53 -2.73
CA SER A 14 10.55 5.52 -3.55
C SER A 14 10.52 4.27 -4.43
N TYR A 15 9.39 3.57 -4.48
CA TYR A 15 9.23 2.38 -5.31
C TYR A 15 7.79 2.23 -5.78
N ASN A 16 7.61 1.42 -6.83
CA ASN A 16 6.29 1.12 -7.37
C ASN A 16 5.97 -0.35 -7.12
N LEU A 17 4.70 -0.64 -6.85
CA LEU A 17 4.15 -1.98 -6.81
C LEU A 17 3.04 -2.08 -7.86
N GLN A 18 2.90 -3.28 -8.42
CA GLN A 18 1.83 -3.63 -9.34
C GLN A 18 1.31 -5.01 -8.95
N GLY A 19 0.00 -5.21 -9.04
CA GLY A 19 -0.61 -6.45 -8.63
C GLY A 19 -2.10 -6.50 -8.95
N THR A 20 -2.82 -7.31 -8.18
CA THR A 20 -4.27 -7.43 -8.29
C THR A 20 -4.89 -7.34 -6.91
N GLN A 21 -6.08 -6.76 -6.87
CA GLN A 21 -6.96 -6.80 -5.72
C GLN A 21 -8.12 -7.75 -6.01
N LYS A 22 -8.48 -8.57 -5.02
CA LYS A 22 -9.58 -9.54 -5.08
C LYS A 22 -10.46 -9.44 -3.83
N GLY A 23 -11.78 -9.52 -3.98
CA GLY A 23 -12.71 -9.56 -2.85
C GLY A 23 -14.02 -8.80 -3.08
N GLN A 24 -14.29 -7.78 -2.26
CA GLN A 24 -15.50 -6.94 -2.38
C GLN A 24 -15.60 -6.26 -3.74
N TYR A 25 -14.46 -6.05 -4.39
CA TYR A 25 -14.34 -5.78 -5.81
C TYR A 25 -13.02 -6.36 -6.31
N ASP A 26 -12.97 -6.64 -7.61
CA ASP A 26 -11.80 -7.17 -8.28
C ASP A 26 -11.20 -6.08 -9.18
N ALA A 27 -9.89 -5.89 -9.10
CA ALA A 27 -9.19 -4.86 -9.86
C ALA A 27 -7.73 -5.22 -10.15
N THR A 28 -7.19 -4.61 -11.20
CA THR A 28 -5.73 -4.41 -11.32
C THR A 28 -5.30 -3.27 -10.41
N HIS A 29 -4.13 -3.41 -9.80
CA HIS A 29 -3.60 -2.47 -8.83
C HIS A 29 -2.24 -1.94 -9.27
N MET A 30 -2.02 -0.65 -9.10
CA MET A 30 -0.70 -0.02 -9.18
C MET A 30 -0.55 1.03 -8.10
N GLU A 31 0.65 1.17 -7.54
CA GLU A 31 0.93 2.20 -6.56
C GLU A 31 2.37 2.69 -6.60
N THR A 32 2.58 3.90 -6.07
CA THR A 32 3.90 4.42 -5.72
C THR A 32 3.96 4.66 -4.23
N VAL A 33 4.93 4.00 -3.58
CA VAL A 33 5.22 4.10 -2.16
C VAL A 33 6.46 4.97 -1.94
N ASP A 34 6.35 5.92 -1.02
CA ASP A 34 7.48 6.67 -0.46
C ASP A 34 7.64 6.22 1.00
N ALA A 35 8.80 5.65 1.33
CA ALA A 35 9.07 5.03 2.62
C ALA A 35 10.38 5.54 3.24
N LEU A 36 10.34 5.89 4.52
CA LEU A 36 11.51 6.24 5.33
C LEU A 36 11.96 5.00 6.11
N PHE A 37 13.05 4.38 5.65
CA PHE A 37 13.66 3.22 6.31
C PHE A 37 14.62 3.67 7.41
N LYS A 38 14.34 3.25 8.65
CA LYS A 38 15.09 3.64 9.84
C LYS A 38 16.18 2.61 10.16
N PRO A 39 17.30 3.02 10.79
CA PRO A 39 18.38 2.09 11.15
C PRO A 39 17.98 0.99 12.15
N ASP A 40 16.89 1.18 12.89
CA ASP A 40 16.35 0.20 13.84
C ASP A 40 15.55 -0.94 13.17
N GLY A 41 15.45 -0.93 11.83
CA GLY A 41 14.74 -1.94 11.05
C GLY A 41 13.24 -1.70 10.91
N THR A 42 12.73 -0.58 11.41
CA THR A 42 11.37 -0.09 11.15
C THR A 42 11.32 0.86 9.96
N TYR A 43 10.13 1.10 9.43
CA TYR A 43 9.91 2.14 8.44
C TYR A 43 8.50 2.70 8.55
N GLU A 44 8.33 3.91 8.04
CA GLU A 44 7.03 4.55 7.83
C GLU A 44 6.87 4.89 6.36
N PHE A 45 5.64 4.92 5.88
CA PHE A 45 5.40 5.14 4.46
C PHE A 45 4.08 5.84 4.17
N GLU A 46 4.05 6.47 3.00
CA GLU A 46 2.85 6.89 2.31
C GLU A 46 2.79 6.23 0.93
N ALA A 47 1.61 5.83 0.51
CA ALA A 47 1.36 5.24 -0.79
C ALA A 47 0.24 5.97 -1.53
N ARG A 48 0.40 6.07 -2.85
CA ARG A 48 -0.64 6.56 -3.77
C ARG A 48 -0.89 5.47 -4.78
N GLY A 49 -2.10 4.92 -4.74
CA GLY A 49 -2.50 3.78 -5.56
C GLY A 49 -3.68 4.10 -6.47
N ILE A 50 -3.82 3.28 -7.50
CA ILE A 50 -4.98 3.23 -8.38
C ILE A 50 -5.40 1.78 -8.50
N ASP A 51 -6.69 1.54 -8.29
CA ASP A 51 -7.36 0.31 -8.71
C ASP A 51 -8.19 0.58 -9.95
N GLN A 52 -8.09 -0.32 -10.93
CA GLN A 52 -8.89 -0.31 -12.15
C GLN A 52 -9.61 -1.65 -12.29
N THR A 53 -10.93 -1.63 -12.24
CA THR A 53 -11.78 -2.81 -12.44
C THR A 53 -11.93 -3.14 -13.92
N ASP A 54 -12.27 -4.39 -14.23
CA ASP A 54 -12.47 -4.87 -15.61
C ASP A 54 -13.64 -4.17 -16.33
N ASP A 55 -14.63 -3.66 -15.57
CA ASP A 55 -15.78 -2.92 -16.08
C ASP A 55 -15.55 -1.40 -16.16
N GLY A 56 -14.33 -0.93 -15.89
CA GLY A 56 -13.90 0.44 -16.14
C GLY A 56 -13.98 1.39 -14.94
N ASP A 57 -14.40 0.92 -13.77
CA ASP A 57 -14.40 1.72 -12.55
C ASP A 57 -12.98 1.97 -12.03
N MET A 58 -12.72 3.21 -11.63
CA MET A 58 -11.43 3.64 -11.09
C MET A 58 -11.57 4.02 -9.61
N LEU A 59 -10.60 3.61 -8.80
CA LEU A 59 -10.44 4.08 -7.43
C LEU A 59 -9.05 4.68 -7.25
N ILE A 60 -9.01 5.86 -6.65
CA ILE A 60 -7.79 6.49 -6.18
C ILE A 60 -7.63 6.15 -4.70
N ILE A 61 -6.44 5.69 -4.33
CA ILE A 61 -6.11 5.21 -3.00
C ILE A 61 -4.99 6.08 -2.43
N LYS A 62 -5.17 6.56 -1.20
CA LYS A 62 -4.06 7.06 -0.40
C LYS A 62 -3.94 6.21 0.83
N ALA A 63 -2.75 5.69 1.09
CA ALA A 63 -2.47 4.90 2.27
C ALA A 63 -1.29 5.47 3.02
N LYS A 64 -1.27 5.22 4.33
CA LYS A 64 -0.12 5.49 5.19
C LYS A 64 0.01 4.36 6.20
N GLY A 65 1.22 4.08 6.61
CA GLY A 65 1.46 2.97 7.52
C GLY A 65 2.86 2.93 8.07
N THR A 66 3.10 1.86 8.81
CA THR A 66 4.41 1.50 9.31
C THR A 66 4.72 0.07 8.96
N GLY A 67 5.98 -0.28 9.04
CA GLY A 67 6.38 -1.66 8.92
C GLY A 67 7.69 -1.94 9.63
N ARG A 68 8.05 -3.21 9.63
CA ARG A 68 9.24 -3.71 10.30
C ARG A 68 9.77 -4.95 9.61
N GLN A 69 11.09 -5.10 9.62
CA GLN A 69 11.70 -6.36 9.23
C GLN A 69 11.30 -7.46 10.24
N VAL A 70 10.77 -8.58 9.74
CA VAL A 70 10.42 -9.75 10.57
C VAL A 70 11.37 -10.92 10.38
N SER A 71 12.05 -10.98 9.22
CA SER A 71 13.15 -11.91 8.95
C SER A 71 14.08 -11.31 7.88
N PRO A 72 15.23 -11.93 7.57
CA PRO A 72 16.10 -11.45 6.49
C PRO A 72 15.40 -11.30 5.14
N THR A 73 14.33 -12.06 4.89
CA THR A 73 13.61 -12.09 3.61
C THR A 73 12.17 -11.57 3.69
N SER A 74 11.71 -11.15 4.87
CA SER A 74 10.31 -10.83 5.10
C SER A 74 10.16 -9.53 5.89
N VAL A 75 9.28 -8.68 5.39
CA VAL A 75 8.96 -7.37 5.95
C VAL A 75 7.46 -7.30 6.17
N HIS A 76 7.04 -6.92 7.38
CA HIS A 76 5.63 -6.69 7.68
C HIS A 76 5.27 -5.23 7.47
N ALA A 77 4.06 -4.97 6.96
CA ALA A 77 3.49 -3.65 6.82
C ALA A 77 2.06 -3.64 7.37
N GLU A 78 1.67 -2.58 8.06
CA GLU A 78 0.29 -2.31 8.45
C GLU A 78 -0.02 -0.83 8.39
N GLY A 79 -1.30 -0.49 8.20
CA GLY A 79 -1.70 0.90 8.12
C GLY A 79 -3.16 1.10 7.75
N GLU A 80 -3.43 2.32 7.28
CA GLU A 80 -4.77 2.76 6.91
C GLU A 80 -4.79 3.29 5.48
N ALA A 81 -5.95 3.15 4.83
CA ALA A 81 -6.20 3.65 3.49
C ALA A 81 -7.50 4.46 3.43
N VAL A 82 -7.51 5.47 2.58
CA VAL A 82 -8.69 6.24 2.19
C VAL A 82 -8.84 6.18 0.67
N TYR A 83 -10.09 6.31 0.23
CA TYR A 83 -10.47 6.05 -1.16
C TYR A 83 -11.21 7.25 -1.76
N GLN A 84 -11.08 7.39 -3.07
CA GLN A 84 -11.89 8.31 -3.86
C GLN A 84 -12.28 7.64 -5.18
N THR A 85 -13.56 7.70 -5.52
CA THR A 85 -14.10 7.15 -6.77
C THR A 85 -15.34 7.92 -7.23
N LEU A 86 -15.55 7.92 -8.55
CA LEU A 86 -16.79 8.39 -9.18
C LEU A 86 -17.75 7.22 -9.52
N SER A 87 -17.36 5.97 -9.26
CA SER A 87 -18.22 4.81 -9.49
C SER A 87 -19.41 4.81 -8.55
N GLU A 88 -20.62 4.68 -9.09
CA GLU A 88 -21.83 4.49 -8.31
C GLU A 88 -21.85 3.14 -7.57
N LYS A 89 -21.16 2.11 -8.10
CA LYS A 89 -21.07 0.78 -7.49
C LYS A 89 -20.14 0.79 -6.27
N LEU A 90 -19.09 1.57 -6.34
CA LEU A 90 -18.02 1.63 -5.34
C LEU A 90 -18.08 2.88 -4.45
N LYS A 91 -19.11 3.73 -4.61
CA LYS A 91 -19.24 5.00 -3.87
C LYS A 91 -19.21 4.87 -2.35
N TRP A 92 -19.52 3.69 -1.81
CA TRP A 92 -19.43 3.42 -0.37
C TRP A 92 -18.00 3.59 0.15
N LEU A 93 -16.98 3.36 -0.69
CA LEU A 93 -15.57 3.56 -0.36
C LEU A 93 -15.19 5.02 -0.13
N ASN A 94 -15.92 5.97 -0.73
CA ASN A 94 -15.69 7.42 -0.51
C ASN A 94 -15.88 7.83 0.97
N THR A 95 -16.60 7.03 1.74
CA THR A 95 -16.84 7.25 3.18
C THR A 95 -16.18 6.19 4.07
N ALA A 96 -15.64 5.12 3.48
CA ALA A 96 -15.00 4.05 4.22
C ALA A 96 -13.55 4.39 4.57
N LYS A 97 -13.05 3.78 5.64
CA LYS A 97 -11.61 3.71 5.93
C LYS A 97 -11.15 2.26 5.80
N GLY A 98 -10.05 2.05 5.11
CA GLY A 98 -9.38 0.75 5.05
C GLY A 98 -8.39 0.64 6.19
N ARG A 99 -8.30 -0.53 6.82
CA ARG A 99 -7.12 -0.99 7.55
C ARG A 99 -6.49 -2.12 6.76
N PHE A 100 -5.17 -2.13 6.62
CA PHE A 100 -4.49 -3.25 5.97
C PHE A 100 -3.36 -3.79 6.86
N GLU A 101 -3.06 -5.06 6.65
CA GLU A 101 -1.89 -5.75 7.18
C GLU A 101 -1.34 -6.68 6.09
N GLY A 102 -0.03 -6.77 5.95
CA GLY A 102 0.58 -7.56 4.90
C GLY A 102 2.04 -7.87 5.13
N THR A 103 2.58 -8.69 4.24
CA THR A 103 3.96 -9.12 4.25
C THR A 103 4.55 -8.97 2.86
N TYR A 104 5.72 -8.34 2.80
CA TYR A 104 6.56 -8.23 1.62
C TYR A 104 7.69 -9.25 1.69
N ASN A 105 7.83 -10.08 0.65
CA ASN A 105 8.94 -10.99 0.49
C ASN A 105 10.02 -10.33 -0.37
N THR A 106 11.19 -10.05 0.20
CA THR A 106 12.27 -9.35 -0.50
C THR A 106 12.98 -10.22 -1.54
N THR A 107 12.78 -11.54 -1.50
CA THR A 107 13.35 -12.49 -2.48
C THR A 107 12.50 -12.56 -3.74
N THR A 108 11.17 -12.60 -3.60
CA THR A 108 10.25 -12.66 -4.75
C THR A 108 9.81 -11.29 -5.24
N GLY A 109 9.91 -10.27 -4.38
CA GLY A 109 9.40 -8.94 -4.66
C GLY A 109 7.87 -8.82 -4.52
N GLU A 110 7.22 -9.82 -3.91
CA GLU A 110 5.76 -9.86 -3.78
C GLU A 110 5.31 -9.30 -2.43
N PHE A 111 4.31 -8.43 -2.48
CA PHE A 111 3.54 -7.99 -1.31
C PHE A 111 2.19 -8.69 -1.31
N VAL A 112 1.83 -9.31 -0.19
CA VAL A 112 0.48 -9.87 0.01
C VAL A 112 -0.11 -9.24 1.26
N ALA A 113 -1.28 -8.60 1.09
CA ALA A 113 -1.99 -7.94 2.18
C ALA A 113 -3.45 -8.35 2.25
N LYS A 114 -4.02 -8.21 3.45
CA LYS A 114 -5.46 -8.21 3.69
C LYS A 114 -5.90 -6.79 3.97
N VAL A 115 -7.03 -6.39 3.38
CA VAL A 115 -7.63 -5.08 3.59
C VAL A 115 -9.02 -5.26 4.19
N PHE A 116 -9.29 -4.52 5.26
CA PHE A 116 -10.53 -4.55 6.02
C PHE A 116 -11.18 -3.18 5.98
N ALA A 117 -12.48 -3.12 5.69
CA ALA A 117 -13.25 -1.89 5.88
C ALA A 117 -13.52 -1.70 7.38
N LEU A 118 -13.10 -0.56 7.93
CA LEU A 118 -13.50 -0.11 9.25
C LEU A 118 -14.93 0.45 9.15
N LYS A 119 -15.84 -0.12 9.95
CA LYS A 119 -17.22 0.34 10.09
C LYS A 119 -17.33 1.43 11.14
#